data_AF-A0A0E2B7X2-F1
#
_entry.id   AF-A0A0E2B7X2-F1
#
_cell.length_a   1.000
_cell.length_b   1.000
_cell.length_c   1.000
_cell.angle_alpha   90.00
_cell.angle_beta   90.00
_cell.angle_gamma   90.00
#
_symmetry.space_group_name_H-M   'P 1'
#
loop_
_entity.id
_entity.type
_entity.pdbx_description
1 polymer ?
#
loop_
_entity_poly.entity_id
_entity_poly.type
_entity_poly.pdbx_seq_one_letter_code
_entity_poly.pdbx_strand_id
1 'polypeptide(L)' 'MLLHIIDKTTPKPVGVVSYLQIDQEKGSIEVGHLNFSNLLKRTKTATEATYLMMNYTLEDTNGNGIL' A
#
# COMPACT_ATOMS: atom_id res chain seq x y z
N MET A 1 1.18 7.13 -7.41
CA MET A 1 2.31 6.17 -7.52
C MET A 1 1.78 4.75 -7.50
N LEU A 2 2.06 3.92 -8.51
CA LEU A 2 1.56 2.54 -8.59
C LEU A 2 2.55 1.55 -7.97
N LEU A 3 2.02 0.58 -7.22
CA LEU A 3 2.78 -0.42 -6.46
C LEU A 3 2.22 -1.82 -6.74
N HIS A 4 3.10 -2.81 -6.69
CA HIS A 4 2.75 -4.22 -6.81
C HIS A 4 2.82 -4.88 -5.43
N ILE A 5 1.80 -5.68 -5.10
CA ILE A 5 1.82 -6.53 -3.91
C ILE A 5 2.48 -7.85 -4.29
N ILE A 6 3.63 -8.13 -3.70
CA ILE A 6 4.39 -9.37 -3.92
C ILE A 6 4.15 -10.31 -2.74
N ASP A 7 3.70 -11.53 -3.03
CA ASP A 7 3.68 -12.61 -2.04
C ASP A 7 5.11 -13.08 -1.78
N LYS A 8 5.58 -12.92 -0.54
CA LYS A 8 6.94 -13.30 -0.13
C LYS A 8 7.19 -14.80 -0.19
N THR A 9 6.15 -15.63 -0.14
CA THR A 9 6.28 -17.10 -0.12
C THR A 9 6.44 -17.69 -1.53
N THR A 10 5.73 -17.13 -2.52
CA THR A 10 5.73 -17.62 -3.91
C THR A 10 6.45 -16.69 -4.91
N PRO A 11 7.23 -15.72 -4.42
CA PRO A 11 7.68 -14.47 -5.09
C PRO A 11 6.85 -13.94 -6.27
N LYS A 12 5.52 -14.05 -6.24
CA LYS A 12 4.66 -13.63 -7.35
C LYS A 12 3.93 -12.31 -7.05
N PRO A 13 3.72 -11.46 -8.07
CA PRO A 13 2.80 -10.35 -7.95
C PRO A 13 1.37 -10.89 -7.84
N VAL A 14 0.67 -10.52 -6.77
CA VAL A 14 -0.68 -11.00 -6.43
C VAL A 14 -1.72 -9.88 -6.34
N GLY A 15 -1.30 -8.63 -6.59
CA GLY A 15 -2.21 -7.49 -6.70
C GLY A 15 -1.46 -6.21 -7.05
N VAL A 16 -2.22 -5.16 -7.34
CA VAL A 16 -1.73 -3.80 -7.55
C VAL A 16 -2.53 -2.82 -6.71
N VAL A 17 -1.85 -1.76 -6.26
CA VAL A 17 -2.41 -0.66 -5.47
C VAL A 17 -1.74 0.64 -5.87
N SER A 18 -2.29 1.79 -5.50
CA SER A 18 -1.65 3.08 -5.77
C SER A 18 -1.94 4.09 -4.67
N TYR A 19 -0.98 4.98 -4.43
CA TYR A 19 -1.25 6.27 -3.79
C TYR A 19 -1.76 7.27 -4.83
N LEU A 20 -2.84 7.97 -4.47
CA LEU A 20 -3.55 8.98 -5.24
C LEU A 20 -3.72 10.24 -4.39
N GLN A 21 -4.05 11.35 -5.05
CA GLN A 21 -4.41 12.62 -4.39
C GLN A 21 -3.53 12.97 -3.18
N ILE A 22 -2.21 12.98 -3.38
CA ILE A 22 -1.26 13.35 -2.33
C ILE A 22 -1.27 14.87 -2.18
N ASP A 23 -1.65 15.35 -1.00
CA ASP A 23 -1.61 16.75 -0.59
C ASP A 23 -0.84 16.86 0.73
N GLN A 24 0.43 17.22 0.64
CA GLN A 24 1.33 17.29 1.80
C GLN A 24 0.98 18.46 2.73
N GLU A 25 0.54 19.61 2.18
CA GLU A 25 0.17 20.77 2.99
C GLU A 25 -1.05 20.47 3.87
N LYS A 26 -2.00 19.67 3.35
CA LYS A 26 -3.17 19.23 4.11
C LYS A 26 -2.97 17.91 4.85
N GLY A 27 -1.83 17.25 4.70
CA GLY A 27 -1.55 15.94 5.29
C GLY A 27 -2.52 14.86 4.83
N SER A 28 -2.90 14.87 3.54
CA SER A 28 -3.90 13.96 2.98
C SER A 28 -3.31 13.10 1.87
N ILE A 29 -3.64 11.81 1.89
CA ILE A 29 -3.30 10.85 0.83
C ILE A 29 -4.44 9.86 0.65
N GLU A 30 -4.74 9.52 -0.60
CA GLU A 30 -5.72 8.50 -0.94
C GLU A 30 -5.01 7.20 -1.33
N VAL A 31 -5.51 6.07 -0.84
CA VAL A 31 -5.15 4.75 -1.36
C VAL A 31 -6.24 4.30 -2.32
N GLY A 32 -5.87 4.03 -3.58
CA GLY A 32 -6.82 3.66 -4.62
C GLY A 32 -6.22 2.75 -5.69
N HIS A 33 -6.96 2.56 -6.79
CA HIS A 33 -6.66 1.56 -7.82
C HIS A 33 -6.36 0.16 -7.24
N LEU A 34 -7.13 -0.24 -6.23
CA LEU A 34 -6.96 -1.50 -5.52
C LEU A 34 -7.46 -2.67 -6.38
N ASN A 35 -6.54 -3.45 -6.94
CA ASN A 35 -6.89 -4.65 -7.70
C ASN A 35 -6.17 -5.86 -7.11
N PHE A 36 -6.90 -6.64 -6.30
CA PHE A 36 -6.42 -7.86 -5.69
C PHE A 36 -6.78 -9.06 -6.55
N SER A 37 -5.80 -9.94 -6.80
CA SER A 37 -6.11 -11.26 -7.38
C SER A 37 -6.95 -12.09 -6.40
N ASN A 38 -7.56 -13.17 -6.90
CA ASN A 38 -8.27 -14.11 -6.03
C ASN A 38 -7.36 -14.78 -5.00
N LEU A 39 -6.04 -14.84 -5.26
CA LEU A 39 -5.04 -15.34 -4.31
C LEU A 39 -4.84 -14.38 -3.13
N LEU A 40 -5.11 -13.08 -3.31
CA LEU A 40 -4.88 -12.05 -2.32
C LEU A 40 -6.16 -11.64 -1.59
N LYS A 41 -7.33 -11.67 -2.25
CA LYS A 41 -8.61 -11.29 -1.65
C LYS A 41 -8.89 -12.09 -0.38
N ARG A 42 -9.36 -11.40 0.67
CA ARG A 42 -9.77 -11.98 1.96
C ARG A 42 -8.64 -12.75 2.69
N THR A 43 -7.39 -12.37 2.45
CA THR A 43 -6.22 -12.92 3.15
C THR A 43 -5.66 -11.92 4.14
N LYS A 44 -4.87 -12.41 5.10
CA LYS A 44 -4.10 -11.55 6.02
C LYS A 44 -3.08 -10.70 5.27
N THR A 45 -2.49 -11.23 4.20
CA THR A 45 -1.50 -10.53 3.36
C THR A 45 -2.08 -9.28 2.71
N ALA A 46 -3.36 -9.28 2.32
CA ALA A 46 -4.03 -8.08 1.80
C ALA A 46 -4.14 -6.98 2.86
N THR A 47 -4.53 -7.36 4.09
CA THR A 47 -4.62 -6.43 5.22
C THR A 47 -3.24 -5.89 5.60
N GLU A 48 -2.24 -6.76 5.68
CA GLU A 48 -0.85 -6.38 5.99
C GLU A 48 -0.29 -5.42 4.95
N ALA A 49 -0.48 -5.68 3.66
CA ALA A 49 -0.03 -4.79 2.60
C ALA A 49 -0.65 -3.39 2.72
N THR A 50 -1.95 -3.31 3.01
CA THR A 50 -2.67 -2.04 3.18
C THR A 50 -2.22 -1.32 4.46
N TYR A 51 -2.01 -2.06 5.55
CA TYR A 51 -1.46 -1.52 6.80
C TYR A 51 -0.06 -0.94 6.59
N LEU A 52 0.84 -1.67 5.93
CA LEU A 52 2.20 -1.20 5.64
C LEU A 52 2.21 0.07 4.80
N MET A 53 1.26 0.21 3.87
CA MET A 53 1.10 1.46 3.13
C MET A 53 0.73 2.62 4.04
N MET A 54 -0.30 2.45 4.87
CA MET A 54 -0.72 3.48 5.84
C MET A 54 0.41 3.82 6.83
N ASN A 55 1.11 2.79 7.32
CA ASN A 55 2.24 2.95 8.22
C ASN A 55 3.35 3.74 7.56
N TYR A 56 3.70 3.44 6.31
CA TYR A 56 4.72 4.19 5.58
C TYR A 56 4.31 5.66 5.32
N THR A 57 3.02 5.92 5.14
CA THR A 57 2.54 7.30 4.94
C THR A 57 2.51 8.14 6.22
N LEU A 58 2.28 7.50 7.38
CA LEU A 58 2.03 8.20 8.65
C LEU A 58 3.18 8.08 9.65
N GLU A 59 3.79 6.90 9.75
CA GLU A 59 4.87 6.62 10.68
C GLU A 59 6.20 6.82 9.98
N ASP A 60 6.78 7.97 10.28
CA ASP A 60 8.13 8.28 9.95
C ASP A 60 9.11 7.55 10.89
N THR A 61 9.60 6.38 10.47
CA THR A 61 10.67 5.69 11.22
C THR A 61 12.07 6.18 10.82
N ASN A 62 12.23 7.14 9.89
CA ASN A 62 13.54 7.57 9.36
C ASN A 62 13.67 9.04 8.88
N GLY A 63 12.75 9.96 9.17
CA GLY A 63 12.76 11.34 8.69
C GLY A 63 12.07 11.63 7.33
N ASN A 64 11.42 10.66 6.68
CA ASN A 64 11.03 10.74 5.25
C ASN A 64 9.65 10.13 4.91
N GLY A 65 8.64 10.28 5.77
CA GLY A 65 7.25 9.96 5.44
C GLY A 65 6.76 10.73 4.19
N ILE A 66 5.76 10.18 3.48
CA ILE A 66 5.20 10.85 2.28
C ILE A 66 4.39 12.10 2.68
N LEU A 67 3.76 12.07 3.86
CA LEU A 67 3.02 13.16 4.46
C LEU A 67 3.78 13.77 5.64
#